data_AF-A0A1D2X370-F1
#
_entry.id   AF-A0A1D2X370-F1
#
_cell.length_a   1.000
_cell.length_b   1.000
_cell.length_c   1.000
_cell.angle_alpha   90.00
_cell.angle_beta   90.00
_cell.angle_gamma   90.00
#
_symmetry.space_group_name_H-M   'P 1'
#
loop_
_entity.id
_entity.type
_entity.pdbx_description
1 polymer ?
#
loop_
_entity_poly.entity_id
_entity_poly.type
_entity_poly.pdbx_seq_one_letter_code
_entity_poly.pdbx_strand_id
1 'polypeptide(L)'
;MVEKELRLETKCYDAIEYGYLYGLNQKIPDEEFEKVKQYMKDFRRKDFADGIIKVTGRPEGYRCLEEDVPKVEEILNITNTLEKRRQKIEKAFQNPDEKRKLQDQSFTWLQTLFTKGGTKPKQDISRLAVHSTKIYDPNNSYKDGKKDGKGTLFIYTPHGMWYIINNSSEGSNKSLNNVKTEDGGAIGYRLMYEDNVDMLIRIYTEENEYSGEKLY
;
A
#
# COMPACT_ATOMS: atom_id res chain seq x y z
N MET A 1 -25.18 -2.13 -13.15
CA MET A 1 -24.03 -2.39 -12.26
C MET A 1 -23.14 -3.36 -13.01
N VAL A 2 -21.88 -3.00 -13.28
CA VAL A 2 -20.93 -3.93 -13.91
C VAL A 2 -20.55 -4.94 -12.83
N GLU A 3 -20.92 -6.21 -13.01
CA GLU A 3 -20.47 -7.28 -12.13
C GLU A 3 -18.94 -7.29 -12.11
N LYS A 4 -18.36 -7.20 -10.91
CA LYS A 4 -16.90 -7.28 -10.77
C LYS A 4 -16.52 -8.75 -10.91
N GLU A 5 -15.53 -9.04 -11.74
CA GLU A 5 -14.91 -10.36 -11.84
C GLU A 5 -14.45 -10.82 -10.45
N LEU A 6 -14.71 -12.08 -10.08
CA LEU A 6 -14.26 -12.65 -8.82
C LEU A 6 -12.73 -12.73 -8.81
N ARG A 7 -12.10 -12.21 -7.74
CA ARG A 7 -10.65 -12.29 -7.55
C ARG A 7 -10.28 -12.20 -6.07
N LEU A 8 -9.09 -12.70 -5.74
CA LEU A 8 -8.45 -12.38 -4.48
C LEU A 8 -7.77 -11.01 -4.55
N GLU A 9 -7.88 -10.25 -3.48
CA GLU A 9 -7.23 -8.95 -3.31
C GLU A 9 -6.52 -8.93 -1.97
N THR A 10 -5.45 -8.16 -1.89
CA THR A 10 -4.82 -7.86 -0.62
C THR A 10 -5.80 -7.04 0.22
N LYS A 11 -6.11 -7.50 1.42
CA LYS A 11 -7.05 -6.80 2.33
C LYS A 11 -6.34 -6.08 3.45
N CYS A 12 -5.20 -6.63 3.87
CA CYS A 12 -4.30 -5.98 4.80
C CYS A 12 -2.87 -6.52 4.67
N TYR A 13 -1.95 -5.77 5.25
CA TYR A 13 -0.56 -6.14 5.42
C TYR A 13 -0.21 -6.07 6.91
N ASP A 14 0.29 -7.18 7.46
CA ASP A 14 0.86 -7.30 8.78
C ASP A 14 2.39 -7.33 8.69
N ALA A 15 3.05 -6.39 9.38
CA ALA A 15 4.51 -6.29 9.35
C ALA A 15 5.22 -7.27 10.29
N ILE A 16 4.48 -7.97 11.16
CA ILE A 16 5.10 -8.79 12.22
C ILE A 16 5.07 -10.28 11.86
N GLU A 17 3.91 -10.82 11.53
CA GLU A 17 3.72 -12.27 11.48
C GLU A 17 3.30 -12.76 10.09
N TYR A 18 2.23 -12.20 9.53
CA TYR A 18 1.55 -12.81 8.38
C TYR A 18 1.92 -12.22 7.02
N GLY A 19 2.55 -11.04 6.97
CA GLY A 19 2.78 -10.35 5.71
C GLY A 19 1.45 -9.94 5.05
N TYR A 20 1.29 -10.23 3.76
CA TYR A 20 0.06 -9.91 3.02
C TYR A 20 -1.03 -10.95 3.29
N LEU A 21 -2.22 -10.47 3.64
CA LEU A 21 -3.41 -11.29 3.81
C LEU A 21 -4.43 -11.01 2.71
N TYR A 22 -4.89 -12.08 2.08
CA TYR A 22 -5.72 -12.03 0.89
C TYR A 22 -7.16 -12.40 1.20
N GLY A 23 -8.11 -11.77 0.52
CA GLY A 23 -9.52 -12.08 0.65
C GLY A 23 -10.29 -11.77 -0.63
N LEU A 24 -11.47 -12.36 -0.77
CA LEU A 24 -12.28 -12.17 -1.96
C LEU A 24 -12.72 -10.70 -2.10
N ASN A 25 -12.78 -10.22 -3.34
CA ASN A 25 -13.25 -8.87 -3.66
C ASN A 25 -14.76 -8.68 -3.44
N GLN A 26 -15.52 -9.79 -3.40
CA GLN A 26 -16.97 -9.81 -3.20
C GLN A 26 -17.41 -11.05 -2.44
N LYS A 27 -18.64 -11.03 -1.92
CA LYS A 27 -19.25 -12.19 -1.29
C LYS A 27 -19.60 -13.23 -2.37
N ILE A 28 -19.41 -14.51 -2.06
CA ILE A 28 -19.80 -15.65 -2.89
C ILE A 28 -20.88 -16.48 -2.16
N PRO A 29 -21.60 -17.36 -2.87
CA PRO A 29 -22.53 -18.30 -2.24
C PRO A 29 -21.86 -19.17 -1.18
N ASP A 30 -22.59 -19.53 -0.11
CA ASP A 30 -22.05 -20.29 1.02
C ASP A 30 -21.54 -21.68 0.59
N GLU A 31 -22.17 -22.31 -0.40
CA GLU A 31 -21.72 -23.59 -0.99
C GLU A 31 -20.34 -23.50 -1.64
N GLU A 32 -20.05 -22.39 -2.34
CA GLU A 32 -18.74 -22.15 -2.95
C GLU A 32 -17.72 -21.77 -1.88
N PHE A 33 -18.13 -20.99 -0.88
CA PHE A 33 -17.27 -20.61 0.23
C PHE A 33 -16.79 -21.82 1.05
N GLU A 34 -17.67 -22.80 1.27
CA GLU A 34 -17.34 -23.95 2.11
C GLU A 34 -16.26 -24.84 1.48
N LYS A 35 -16.09 -24.82 0.15
CA LYS A 35 -15.01 -25.51 -0.55
C LYS A 35 -13.63 -24.93 -0.21
N VAL A 36 -13.55 -23.61 0.01
CA VAL A 36 -12.28 -22.90 0.24
C VAL A 36 -12.03 -22.58 1.72
N LYS A 37 -13.03 -22.73 2.59
CA LYS A 37 -12.95 -22.35 4.01
C LYS A 37 -11.78 -22.98 4.75
N GLN A 38 -11.36 -24.19 4.40
CA GLN A 38 -10.19 -24.84 5.01
C GLN A 38 -8.86 -24.09 4.77
N TYR A 39 -8.80 -23.28 3.72
CA TYR A 39 -7.66 -22.43 3.35
C TYR A 39 -7.83 -20.99 3.83
N MET A 40 -8.90 -20.69 4.56
CA MET A 40 -9.21 -19.35 5.05
C MET A 40 -9.38 -19.35 6.56
N LYS A 41 -8.75 -18.39 7.24
CA LYS A 41 -8.94 -18.13 8.67
C LYS A 41 -9.82 -16.89 8.85
N ASP A 42 -10.79 -16.95 9.76
CA ASP A 42 -11.53 -15.77 10.23
C ASP A 42 -10.64 -14.96 11.17
N PHE A 43 -9.88 -14.01 10.62
CA PHE A 43 -8.97 -13.18 11.39
C PHE A 43 -9.73 -12.16 12.23
N ARG A 44 -9.31 -11.99 13.49
CA ARG A 44 -9.81 -11.00 14.43
C ARG A 44 -8.64 -10.24 15.02
N ARG A 45 -8.92 -9.13 15.69
CA ARG A 45 -7.87 -8.29 16.31
C ARG A 45 -6.93 -9.06 17.25
N LYS A 46 -7.46 -10.09 17.92
CA LYS A 46 -6.70 -10.93 18.86
C LYS A 46 -5.71 -11.90 18.18
N ASP A 47 -5.84 -12.10 16.88
CA ASP A 47 -5.00 -13.02 16.12
C ASP A 47 -3.67 -12.39 15.69
N PHE A 48 -3.45 -11.10 15.97
CA PHE A 48 -2.23 -10.38 15.63
C PHE A 48 -1.41 -10.12 16.90
N ALA A 49 -0.10 -10.38 16.85
CA ALA A 49 0.81 -10.32 17.99
C ALA A 49 0.70 -9.02 18.82
N ASP A 50 0.71 -7.86 18.14
CA ASP A 50 0.58 -6.53 18.76
C ASP A 50 -0.82 -5.91 18.53
N GLY A 51 -1.83 -6.76 18.37
CA GLY A 51 -3.12 -6.34 17.83
C GLY A 51 -2.98 -5.71 16.44
N ILE A 52 -3.76 -4.68 16.15
CA ILE A 52 -3.79 -4.05 14.81
C ILE A 52 -2.80 -2.88 14.67
N ILE A 53 -1.88 -2.70 15.63
CA ILE A 53 -0.96 -1.55 15.67
C ILE A 53 0.07 -1.59 14.53
N LYS A 54 0.44 -2.79 14.07
CA LYS A 54 1.36 -2.99 12.94
C LYS A 54 0.69 -3.65 11.75
N VAL A 55 -0.61 -3.41 11.60
CA VAL A 55 -1.42 -3.94 10.50
C VAL A 55 -2.05 -2.79 9.72
N THR A 56 -1.73 -2.68 8.43
CA THR A 56 -2.34 -1.70 7.53
C THR A 56 -3.47 -2.36 6.74
N GLY A 57 -4.69 -1.81 6.82
CA GLY A 57 -5.84 -2.25 6.03
C GLY A 57 -7.00 -2.78 6.85
N ARG A 58 -7.74 -3.77 6.31
CA ARG A 58 -8.92 -4.39 6.96
C ARG A 58 -8.58 -5.79 7.48
N PRO A 59 -8.05 -5.89 8.71
CA PRO A 59 -7.58 -7.15 9.29
C PRO A 59 -8.68 -8.18 9.55
N GLU A 60 -9.92 -7.74 9.77
CA GLU A 60 -10.99 -8.62 10.23
C GLU A 60 -11.71 -9.35 9.09
N GLY A 61 -12.02 -10.63 9.33
CA GLY A 61 -12.79 -11.50 8.44
C GLY A 61 -11.95 -12.60 7.80
N TYR A 62 -12.58 -13.40 6.94
CA TYR A 62 -11.92 -14.53 6.28
C TYR A 62 -10.81 -14.07 5.34
N ARG A 63 -9.58 -14.54 5.61
CA ARG A 63 -8.40 -14.31 4.79
C ARG A 63 -7.59 -15.59 4.61
N CYS A 64 -6.81 -15.65 3.55
CA CYS A 64 -5.79 -16.68 3.35
C CYS A 64 -4.40 -16.05 3.29
N LEU A 65 -3.40 -16.88 3.60
CA LEU A 65 -1.99 -16.56 3.42
C LEU A 65 -1.62 -16.68 1.94
N GLU A 66 -0.48 -16.10 1.57
CA GLU A 66 0.04 -16.12 0.20
C GLU A 66 0.16 -17.53 -0.37
N GLU A 67 0.60 -18.50 0.44
CA GLU A 67 0.77 -19.90 0.06
C GLU A 67 -0.54 -20.63 -0.29
N ASP A 68 -1.67 -20.13 0.21
CA ASP A 68 -3.00 -20.71 -0.02
C ASP A 68 -3.77 -20.00 -1.15
N VAL A 69 -3.30 -18.83 -1.60
CA VAL A 69 -3.89 -18.08 -2.72
C VAL A 69 -4.10 -18.97 -3.96
N PRO A 70 -3.11 -19.74 -4.46
CA PRO A 70 -3.30 -20.53 -5.66
C PRO A 70 -4.40 -21.59 -5.53
N LYS A 71 -4.50 -22.22 -4.35
CA LYS A 71 -5.51 -23.26 -4.08
C LYS A 71 -6.93 -22.67 -4.09
N VAL A 72 -7.09 -21.50 -3.46
CA VAL A 72 -8.38 -20.78 -3.44
C VAL A 72 -8.77 -20.32 -4.85
N GLU A 73 -7.82 -19.80 -5.62
CA GLU A 73 -8.07 -19.38 -7.01
C GLU A 73 -8.45 -20.54 -7.92
N GLU A 74 -7.80 -21.70 -7.76
CA GLU A 74 -8.11 -22.92 -8.52
C GLU A 74 -9.51 -23.43 -8.19
N ILE A 75 -9.85 -23.60 -6.91
CA ILE A 75 -11.14 -24.15 -6.47
C ILE A 75 -12.32 -23.27 -6.93
N LEU A 76 -12.14 -21.95 -6.89
CA LEU A 76 -13.17 -20.99 -7.30
C LEU A 76 -13.13 -20.64 -8.79
N ASN A 77 -12.26 -21.30 -9.57
CA ASN A 77 -12.06 -21.04 -11.00
C ASN A 77 -11.76 -19.56 -11.33
N ILE A 78 -10.98 -18.89 -10.48
CA ILE A 78 -10.60 -17.48 -10.66
C ILE A 78 -9.60 -17.38 -11.82
N THR A 79 -10.00 -16.67 -12.88
CA THR A 79 -9.18 -16.49 -14.08
C THR A 79 -8.12 -15.41 -13.94
N ASN A 80 -8.44 -14.33 -13.23
CA ASN A 80 -7.55 -13.21 -12.97
C ASN A 80 -6.76 -13.39 -11.67
N THR A 81 -5.83 -14.35 -11.72
CA THR A 81 -5.04 -14.77 -10.56
C THR A 81 -4.04 -13.71 -10.10
N LEU A 82 -3.65 -13.78 -8.81
CA LEU A 82 -2.55 -12.97 -8.27
C LEU A 82 -1.26 -13.19 -9.09
N GLU A 83 -0.96 -14.44 -9.42
CA GLU A 83 0.22 -14.81 -10.21
C GLU A 83 0.22 -14.18 -11.60
N LYS A 84 -0.90 -14.24 -12.33
CA LYS A 84 -1.01 -13.60 -13.65
C LYS A 84 -0.82 -12.08 -13.58
N ARG A 85 -1.24 -11.44 -12.49
CA ARG A 85 -1.02 -10.00 -12.28
C ARG A 85 0.45 -9.70 -12.02
N ARG A 86 1.13 -10.49 -11.18
CA ARG A 86 2.58 -10.36 -10.91
C ARG A 86 3.40 -10.56 -12.18
N GLN A 87 3.14 -11.63 -12.94
CA GLN A 87 3.84 -11.89 -14.20
C GLN A 87 3.67 -10.78 -15.24
N LYS A 88 2.50 -10.11 -15.29
CA LYS A 88 2.29 -8.96 -16.18
C LYS A 88 3.20 -7.79 -15.80
N ILE A 89 3.34 -7.51 -14.51
CA ILE A 89 4.23 -6.45 -14.00
C ILE A 89 5.69 -6.81 -14.26
N GLU A 90 6.10 -8.04 -13.94
CA GLU A 90 7.46 -8.53 -14.16
C GLU A 90 7.86 -8.47 -15.64
N LYS A 91 6.98 -8.88 -16.55
CA LYS A 91 7.23 -8.76 -18.00
C LYS A 91 7.43 -7.31 -18.43
N ALA A 92 6.61 -6.38 -17.93
CA ALA A 92 6.81 -4.96 -18.20
C ALA A 92 8.14 -4.43 -17.65
N PHE A 93 8.64 -5.01 -16.55
CA PHE A 93 9.90 -4.61 -15.92
C PHE A 93 11.14 -5.14 -16.66
N GLN A 94 10.99 -6.16 -17.50
CA GLN A 94 12.09 -6.69 -18.34
C GLN A 94 12.51 -5.71 -19.44
N ASN A 95 11.60 -4.81 -19.87
CA ASN A 95 11.89 -3.79 -20.87
C ASN A 95 12.01 -2.41 -20.17
N PRO A 96 13.18 -1.73 -20.23
CA PRO A 96 13.38 -0.43 -19.58
C PRO A 96 12.37 0.66 -19.98
N ASP A 97 11.95 0.70 -21.25
CA ASP A 97 11.01 1.71 -21.75
C ASP A 97 9.59 1.44 -21.23
N GLU A 98 9.16 0.18 -21.23
CA GLU A 98 7.87 -0.23 -20.68
C GLU A 98 7.81 -0.04 -19.17
N LYS A 99 8.89 -0.40 -18.47
CA LYS A 99 9.06 -0.15 -17.04
C LYS A 99 8.86 1.32 -16.71
N ARG A 100 9.60 2.21 -17.39
CA ARG A 100 9.51 3.65 -17.16
C ARG A 100 8.11 4.17 -17.43
N LYS A 101 7.51 3.75 -18.55
CA LYS A 101 6.13 4.13 -18.90
C LYS A 101 5.13 3.68 -17.83
N LEU A 102 5.28 2.45 -17.31
CA LEU A 102 4.41 1.91 -16.27
C LEU A 102 4.59 2.65 -14.93
N GLN A 103 5.83 3.01 -14.57
CA GLN A 103 6.12 3.82 -13.38
C GLN A 103 5.52 5.23 -13.50
N ASP A 104 5.72 5.91 -14.63
CA ASP A 104 5.21 7.26 -14.88
C ASP A 104 3.67 7.29 -14.86
N GLN A 105 3.03 6.29 -15.48
CA GLN A 105 1.59 6.10 -15.42
C GLN A 105 1.15 5.89 -13.97
N SER A 106 1.76 4.93 -13.27
CA SER A 106 1.40 4.60 -11.89
C SER A 106 1.51 5.81 -10.98
N PHE A 107 2.58 6.59 -11.11
CA PHE A 107 2.75 7.83 -10.36
C PHE A 107 1.67 8.87 -10.68
N THR A 108 1.31 9.05 -11.95
CA THR A 108 0.23 9.97 -12.37
C THR A 108 -1.11 9.57 -11.74
N TRP A 109 -1.42 8.28 -11.72
CA TRP A 109 -2.61 7.75 -11.05
C TRP A 109 -2.55 7.97 -9.54
N LEU A 110 -1.43 7.67 -8.89
CA LEU A 110 -1.23 7.89 -7.46
C LEU A 110 -1.43 9.36 -7.09
N GLN A 111 -0.79 10.28 -7.80
CA GLN A 111 -0.97 11.72 -7.59
C GLN A 111 -2.45 12.10 -7.70
N THR A 112 -3.16 11.60 -8.71
CA THR A 112 -4.59 11.88 -8.88
C THR A 112 -5.43 11.33 -7.72
N LEU A 113 -5.21 10.08 -7.34
CA LEU A 113 -5.94 9.40 -6.27
C LEU A 113 -5.73 10.08 -4.91
N PHE A 114 -4.47 10.37 -4.56
CA PHE A 114 -4.14 11.03 -3.30
C PHE A 114 -4.59 12.49 -3.25
N THR A 115 -4.43 13.26 -4.34
CA THR A 115 -4.78 14.69 -4.32
C THR A 115 -6.28 14.94 -4.43
N LYS A 116 -7.03 14.11 -5.16
CA LYS A 116 -8.49 14.28 -5.33
C LYS A 116 -9.29 13.48 -4.30
N GLY A 117 -8.85 12.28 -3.95
CA GLY A 117 -9.56 11.39 -3.02
C GLY A 117 -9.00 11.38 -1.61
N GLY A 118 -7.77 11.87 -1.41
CA GLY A 118 -7.10 11.86 -0.13
C GLY A 118 -7.53 12.99 0.79
N THR A 119 -7.48 12.70 2.10
CA THR A 119 -7.64 13.71 3.15
C THR A 119 -6.31 14.33 3.52
N LYS A 120 -6.29 15.57 4.04
CA LYS A 120 -5.07 16.24 4.54
C LYS A 120 -5.08 16.46 6.06
N PRO A 121 -5.15 15.41 6.89
CA PRO A 121 -5.14 15.58 8.34
C PRO A 121 -3.78 16.12 8.81
N LYS A 122 -3.79 16.89 9.91
CA LYS A 122 -2.55 17.36 10.55
C LYS A 122 -1.82 16.18 11.17
N GLN A 123 -0.51 16.11 10.97
CA GLN A 123 0.29 15.00 11.49
C GLN A 123 1.77 15.38 11.69
N ASP A 124 2.51 14.48 12.32
CA ASP A 124 3.96 14.53 12.49
C ASP A 124 4.61 13.34 11.76
N ILE A 125 5.65 13.59 10.96
CA ILE A 125 6.33 12.54 10.19
C ILE A 125 6.95 11.48 11.10
N SER A 126 7.46 11.88 12.28
CA SER A 126 8.08 10.96 13.24
C SER A 126 7.04 10.01 13.81
N ARG A 127 5.83 10.52 14.10
CA ARG A 127 4.71 9.67 14.53
C ARG A 127 4.25 8.71 13.43
N LEU A 128 4.21 9.17 12.18
CA LEU A 128 3.89 8.30 11.05
C LEU A 128 4.92 7.17 10.90
N ALA A 129 6.20 7.50 11.02
CA ALA A 129 7.27 6.52 10.90
C ALA A 129 7.24 5.47 12.03
N VAL A 130 7.07 5.89 13.30
CA VAL A 130 6.97 5.00 14.46
C VAL A 130 5.82 4.00 14.30
N HIS A 131 4.66 4.44 13.83
CA HIS A 131 3.49 3.59 13.63
C HIS A 131 3.43 2.94 12.24
N SER A 132 4.46 3.14 11.42
CA SER A 132 4.45 2.58 10.09
C SER A 132 4.58 1.05 10.11
N THR A 133 3.95 0.42 9.14
CA THR A 133 4.19 -0.98 8.77
C THR A 133 5.25 -1.06 7.68
N LYS A 134 5.27 -0.08 6.77
CA LYS A 134 6.21 0.08 5.65
C LYS A 134 6.38 1.55 5.31
N ILE A 135 7.57 1.91 4.83
CA ILE A 135 7.87 3.22 4.26
C ILE A 135 8.61 3.00 2.95
N TYR A 136 8.03 3.40 1.83
CA TYR A 136 8.70 3.40 0.54
C TYR A 136 9.23 4.78 0.19
N ASP A 137 10.44 4.84 -0.35
CA ASP A 137 11.11 6.05 -0.82
C ASP A 137 11.49 5.88 -2.30
N PRO A 138 10.64 6.30 -3.26
CA PRO A 138 10.92 6.12 -4.68
C PRO A 138 12.27 6.75 -5.04
N ASN A 139 13.18 5.95 -5.60
CA ASN A 139 14.53 6.37 -6.03
C ASN A 139 15.36 7.07 -4.94
N ASN A 140 15.14 6.75 -3.65
CA ASN A 140 15.78 7.43 -2.51
C ASN A 140 15.56 8.96 -2.50
N SER A 141 14.50 9.43 -3.17
CA SER A 141 14.25 10.85 -3.39
C SER A 141 14.14 11.66 -2.09
N TYR A 142 13.56 11.06 -1.05
CA TYR A 142 13.43 11.71 0.25
C TYR A 142 14.74 11.62 1.03
N LYS A 143 15.36 10.43 1.10
CA LYS A 143 16.67 10.23 1.74
C LYS A 143 17.70 11.24 1.25
N ASP A 144 17.83 11.38 -0.06
CA ASP A 144 18.86 12.21 -0.68
C ASP A 144 18.43 13.68 -0.84
N GLY A 145 17.11 13.95 -0.86
CA GLY A 145 16.55 15.28 -1.12
C GLY A 145 16.00 16.03 0.10
N LYS A 146 15.94 15.41 1.29
CA LYS A 146 15.26 15.96 2.48
C LYS A 146 15.68 17.40 2.80
N LYS A 147 16.99 17.64 2.82
CA LYS A 147 17.61 18.93 3.19
C LYS A 147 17.34 20.04 2.17
N ASP A 148 17.17 19.67 0.91
CA ASP A 148 16.87 20.61 -0.18
C ASP A 148 15.37 20.89 -0.33
N GLY A 149 14.55 20.25 0.50
CA GLY A 149 13.09 20.32 0.39
C GLY A 149 12.51 19.51 -0.76
N LYS A 150 13.21 18.46 -1.19
CA LYS A 150 12.80 17.55 -2.25
C LYS A 150 12.46 16.17 -1.69
N GLY A 151 11.84 15.37 -2.54
CA GLY A 151 11.56 13.97 -2.28
C GLY A 151 10.16 13.69 -1.79
N THR A 152 9.80 12.41 -1.87
CA THR A 152 8.48 11.92 -1.50
C THR A 152 8.58 10.60 -0.76
N LEU A 153 7.60 10.30 0.09
CA LEU A 153 7.48 9.00 0.76
C LEU A 153 6.07 8.44 0.60
N PHE A 154 5.96 7.12 0.55
CA PHE A 154 4.71 6.42 0.82
C PHE A 154 4.79 5.71 2.16
N ILE A 155 3.93 6.08 3.12
CA ILE A 155 3.96 5.54 4.48
C ILE A 155 2.68 4.77 4.76
N TYR A 156 2.82 3.49 5.11
CA TYR A 156 1.71 2.61 5.47
C TYR A 156 1.53 2.63 6.99
N THR A 157 0.34 2.95 7.46
CA THR A 157 -0.02 2.98 8.88
C THR A 157 -1.32 2.21 9.11
N PRO A 158 -1.65 1.83 10.35
CA PRO A 158 -2.94 1.21 10.66
C PRO A 158 -4.17 1.98 10.19
N HIS A 159 -4.03 3.31 10.05
CA HIS A 159 -5.10 4.19 9.63
C HIS A 159 -5.09 4.54 8.13
N GLY A 160 -4.27 3.85 7.35
CA GLY A 160 -4.22 4.00 5.89
C GLY A 160 -2.82 4.31 5.35
N MET A 161 -2.79 4.63 4.07
CA MET A 161 -1.59 4.93 3.29
C MET A 161 -1.45 6.44 3.15
N TRP A 162 -0.21 6.91 3.27
CA TRP A 162 0.14 8.32 3.16
C TRP A 162 1.03 8.54 1.96
N TYR A 163 0.77 9.61 1.22
CA TYR A 163 1.68 10.19 0.25
C TYR A 163 2.22 11.49 0.82
N ILE A 164 3.51 11.52 1.13
CA ILE A 164 4.22 12.65 1.72
C ILE A 164 5.07 13.31 0.63
N ILE A 165 4.94 14.62 0.50
CA ILE A 165 5.74 15.45 -0.40
C ILE A 165 6.51 16.43 0.47
N ASN A 166 7.83 16.35 0.42
CA ASN A 166 8.66 17.32 1.12
C ASN A 166 8.38 18.73 0.58
N ASN A 167 8.23 19.69 1.49
CA ASN A 167 7.93 21.07 1.15
C ASN A 167 8.71 22.03 2.07
N SER A 168 9.92 21.61 2.49
CA SER A 168 10.82 22.40 3.33
C SER A 168 11.68 23.43 2.59
N SER A 169 11.72 23.42 1.26
CA SER A 169 12.55 24.34 0.47
C SER A 169 12.19 25.81 0.70
N GLU A 170 13.15 26.74 0.63
CA GLU A 170 12.97 28.16 0.99
C GLU A 170 11.83 28.84 0.20
N GLY A 171 11.72 28.55 -1.10
CA GLY A 171 10.67 29.09 -1.98
C GLY A 171 9.30 28.41 -1.87
N SER A 172 9.16 27.38 -1.05
CA SER A 172 7.91 26.62 -0.92
C SER A 172 6.84 27.39 -0.15
N ASN A 173 5.59 27.29 -0.61
CA ASN A 173 4.45 27.80 0.14
C ASN A 173 4.15 26.91 1.36
N LYS A 174 4.63 27.34 2.54
CA LYS A 174 4.49 26.63 3.82
C LYS A 174 3.06 26.51 4.31
N SER A 175 2.14 27.37 3.84
CA SER A 175 0.71 27.29 4.23
C SER A 175 0.05 25.98 3.79
N LEU A 176 0.64 25.27 2.82
CA LEU A 176 0.16 23.97 2.35
C LEU A 176 0.53 22.81 3.28
N ASN A 177 1.48 23.03 4.21
CA ASN A 177 2.02 22.00 5.09
C ASN A 177 0.99 21.57 6.12
N ASN A 178 0.72 20.26 6.15
CA ASN A 178 -0.08 19.62 7.19
C ASN A 178 0.71 18.56 7.95
N VAL A 179 1.90 18.21 7.49
CA VAL A 179 2.79 17.27 8.16
C VAL A 179 4.02 18.01 8.69
N LYS A 180 4.26 17.91 10.00
CA LYS A 180 5.46 18.45 10.62
C LYS A 180 6.66 17.58 10.29
N THR A 181 7.77 18.22 9.94
CA THR A 181 9.10 17.62 9.77
C THR A 181 10.11 18.55 10.43
N GLU A 182 11.28 18.02 10.81
CA GLU A 182 12.36 18.83 11.39
C GLU A 182 12.85 19.92 10.42
N ASP A 183 12.77 19.67 9.11
CA ASP A 183 13.31 20.55 8.09
C ASP A 183 12.35 21.67 7.65
N GLY A 184 11.13 21.78 8.19
CA GLY A 184 10.20 22.89 7.87
C GLY A 184 8.85 22.46 7.29
N GLY A 185 8.57 21.16 7.27
CA GLY A 185 7.25 20.58 6.99
C GLY A 185 7.07 19.99 5.60
N ALA A 186 5.98 19.26 5.46
CA ALA A 186 5.60 18.52 4.27
C ALA A 186 4.09 18.61 4.00
N ILE A 187 3.72 18.32 2.76
CA ILE A 187 2.32 18.12 2.35
C ILE A 187 2.04 16.63 2.43
N GLY A 188 1.00 16.25 3.17
CA GLY A 188 0.60 14.85 3.32
C GLY A 188 -0.83 14.63 2.88
N TYR A 189 -1.03 13.63 2.02
CA TYR A 189 -2.35 13.12 1.64
C TYR A 189 -2.53 11.71 2.21
N ARG A 190 -3.70 11.43 2.79
CA ARG A 190 -4.03 10.12 3.37
C ARG A 190 -5.22 9.49 2.67
N LEU A 191 -5.05 8.24 2.25
CA LEU A 191 -6.09 7.35 1.77
C LEU A 191 -6.26 6.15 2.72
N MET A 192 -7.46 5.58 2.78
CA MET A 192 -7.62 4.25 3.37
C MET A 192 -6.91 3.22 2.50
N TYR A 193 -6.49 2.09 3.09
CA TYR A 193 -5.85 1.03 2.34
C TYR A 193 -6.77 0.47 1.26
N GLU A 194 -6.22 0.32 0.06
CA GLU A 194 -6.86 -0.26 -1.12
C GLU A 194 -5.82 -1.04 -1.93
N ASP A 195 -6.12 -2.29 -2.29
CA ASP A 195 -5.23 -3.21 -3.04
C ASP A 195 -4.67 -2.58 -4.32
N ASN A 196 -5.52 -1.90 -5.09
CA ASN A 196 -5.09 -1.26 -6.33
C ASN A 196 -4.11 -0.09 -6.06
N VAL A 197 -4.29 0.67 -4.98
CA VAL A 197 -3.39 1.78 -4.64
C VAL A 197 -2.06 1.24 -4.14
N ASP A 198 -2.08 0.20 -3.29
CA ASP A 198 -0.88 -0.49 -2.82
C ASP A 198 -0.05 -1.05 -3.99
N MET A 199 -0.71 -1.75 -4.92
CA MET A 199 -0.07 -2.25 -6.14
C MET A 199 0.58 -1.13 -6.96
N LEU A 200 -0.10 0.00 -7.15
CA LEU A 200 0.47 1.15 -7.87
C LEU A 200 1.68 1.74 -7.14
N ILE A 201 1.64 1.84 -5.81
CA ILE A 201 2.78 2.28 -5.01
C ILE A 201 3.97 1.35 -5.23
N ARG A 202 3.77 0.03 -5.08
CA ARG A 202 4.84 -0.97 -5.25
C ARG A 202 5.46 -0.94 -6.65
N ILE A 203 4.65 -0.76 -7.69
CA ILE A 203 5.13 -0.58 -9.06
C ILE A 203 6.00 0.68 -9.19
N TYR A 204 5.50 1.82 -8.70
CA TYR A 204 6.21 3.08 -8.82
C TYR A 204 7.52 3.09 -8.02
N THR A 205 7.50 2.54 -6.81
CA THR A 205 8.65 2.55 -5.91
C THR A 205 9.60 1.39 -6.13
N GLU A 206 9.20 0.39 -6.93
CA GLU A 206 9.89 -0.92 -7.04
C GLU A 206 10.13 -1.55 -5.67
N GLU A 207 9.21 -1.32 -4.75
CA GLU A 207 9.34 -1.71 -3.34
C GLU A 207 10.63 -1.20 -2.65
N ASN A 208 11.21 -0.08 -3.13
CA ASN A 208 12.37 0.55 -2.50
C ASN A 208 12.01 1.11 -1.13
N GLU A 209 12.28 0.33 -0.08
CA GLU A 209 12.04 0.74 1.30
C GLU A 209 13.03 1.82 1.74
N TYR A 210 12.52 2.76 2.54
CA TYR A 210 13.32 3.87 3.04
C TYR A 210 14.47 3.37 3.93
N SER A 211 15.69 3.75 3.55
CA SER A 211 16.94 3.36 4.22
C SER A 211 17.76 4.56 4.72
N GLY A 212 17.12 5.73 4.85
CA GLY A 212 17.78 6.94 5.35
C GLY A 212 17.90 6.99 6.87
N GLU A 213 18.35 8.14 7.38
CA GLU A 213 18.34 8.42 8.83
C GLU A 213 16.92 8.28 9.39
N LYS A 214 16.81 7.93 10.68
CA LYS A 214 15.50 7.74 11.29
C LYS A 214 14.66 9.01 11.12
N LEU A 215 13.43 8.80 10.65
CA LEU A 215 12.43 9.86 10.55
C LEU A 215 11.86 10.25 11.94
N TYR A 216 12.33 9.62 13.02
CA TYR A 216 11.88 9.77 14.42
C TYR A 216 13.05 9.67 15.41
#